data_AF-A0A358A7W3-F1
#
_entry.id   AF-A0A358A7W3-F1
#
_cell.length_a   1.000
_cell.length_b   1.000
_cell.length_c   1.000
_cell.angle_alpha   90.00
_cell.angle_beta   90.00
_cell.angle_gamma   90.00
#
_symmetry.space_group_name_H-M   'P 1'
#
loop_
_entity.id
_entity.type
_entity.pdbx_description
1 polymer ?
#
loop_
_entity_poly.entity_id
_entity_poly.type
_entity_poly.pdbx_seq_one_letter_code
_entity_poly.pdbx_strand_id
1 'polypeptide(L)'
;MSGEEIAVALAAILLGSAIKSISGMGLPLVSIPIISFITDLETAVAAVAIPNLLINIVMAWRSRESRAETRDLPVLGATGVVGGVVGTYALVSFSEAPLVVTLIAVVAIYVITFVRMPDFRITPATSRRAAPGVGLATGLLQGAIGISGPLIGSWIHCYRLERRA
;
A
#
# COMPACT_ATOMS: atom_id res chain seq x y z
N MET A 1 5.48 23.92 -4.13
CA MET A 1 4.74 23.93 -2.86
C MET A 1 5.03 25.22 -2.12
N SER A 2 4.00 25.91 -1.61
CA SER A 2 4.16 27.04 -0.68
C SER A 2 4.65 26.56 0.71
N GLY A 3 5.11 27.49 1.57
CA GLY A 3 5.57 27.13 2.91
C GLY A 3 4.48 26.48 3.78
N GLU A 4 3.23 26.91 3.60
CA GLU A 4 2.06 26.35 4.29
C GLU A 4 1.75 24.93 3.82
N GLU A 5 1.81 24.68 2.50
CA GLU A 5 1.63 23.33 1.94
C GLU A 5 2.69 22.35 2.45
N ILE A 6 3.95 22.79 2.59
CA ILE A 6 5.02 21.96 3.16
C ILE A 6 4.72 21.62 4.61
N ALA A 7 4.25 22.58 5.41
CA ALA A 7 3.90 22.34 6.81
C ALA A 7 2.75 21.31 6.94
N VAL A 8 1.71 21.43 6.12
CA VAL A 8 0.60 20.47 6.08
C VAL A 8 1.08 19.09 5.64
N ALA A 9 1.92 19.01 4.60
CA ALA A 9 2.46 17.74 4.13
C ALA A 9 3.32 17.04 5.19
N LEU A 10 4.18 17.79 5.89
CA LEU A 10 4.95 17.26 7.01
C LEU A 10 4.06 16.74 8.14
N ALA A 11 3.04 17.51 8.53
CA ALA A 11 2.08 17.09 9.56
C ALA A 11 1.33 15.82 9.13
N ALA A 12 0.88 15.75 7.88
CA ALA A 12 0.20 14.59 7.31
C ALA A 12 1.10 13.36 7.27
N ILE A 13 2.38 13.51 6.88
CA ILE A 13 3.37 12.43 6.87
C ILE A 13 3.67 11.95 8.28
N LEU A 14 3.81 12.85 9.26
CA LEU A 14 4.03 12.49 10.66
C LEU A 14 2.87 11.69 11.23
N LEU A 15 1.63 12.16 11.01
CA LEU A 15 0.42 11.46 11.43
C LEU A 15 0.30 10.08 10.76
N GLY A 16 0.48 10.03 9.44
CA GLY A 16 0.42 8.78 8.68
C GLY A 16 1.53 7.80 9.10
N SER A 17 2.73 8.30 9.42
CA SER A 17 3.86 7.49 9.90
C SER A 17 3.59 6.91 11.29
N ALA A 18 2.95 7.67 12.18
CA ALA A 18 2.55 7.19 13.50
C ALA A 18 1.52 6.04 13.36
N ILE A 19 0.51 6.22 12.51
CA ILE A 19 -0.51 5.19 12.22
C ILE A 19 0.14 3.95 11.59
N LYS A 20 1.09 4.14 10.67
CA LYS A 20 1.86 3.06 10.04
C LYS A 20 2.71 2.29 11.04
N SER A 21 3.30 2.98 12.02
CA SER A 21 4.11 2.33 13.03
C SER A 21 3.30 1.40 13.93
N ILE A 22 2.01 1.71 14.15
CA ILE A 22 1.10 0.90 14.98
C ILE A 22 0.47 -0.23 14.17
N SER A 23 -0.07 0.08 12.99
CA SER A 23 -0.87 -0.86 12.21
C SER A 23 -0.09 -1.62 11.13
N GLY A 24 1.16 -1.22 10.88
CA GLY A 24 2.00 -1.74 9.79
C GLY A 24 1.66 -1.19 8.40
N MET A 25 0.57 -0.43 8.28
CA MET A 25 0.09 0.18 7.04
C MET A 25 -0.45 1.58 7.31
N GLY A 26 -0.68 2.41 6.29
CA GLY A 26 -1.48 3.62 6.47
C GLY A 26 -0.79 4.97 6.35
N LEU A 27 0.54 5.03 6.17
CA LEU A 27 1.17 6.31 5.81
C LEU A 27 0.56 6.87 4.51
N PRO A 28 0.58 6.15 3.37
CA PRO A 28 -0.06 6.66 2.16
C PRO A 28 -1.57 6.83 2.29
N LEU A 29 -2.23 5.95 3.07
CA LEU A 29 -3.68 5.96 3.24
C LEU A 29 -4.18 7.24 3.93
N VAL A 30 -3.34 7.86 4.76
CA VAL A 30 -3.65 9.08 5.51
C VAL A 30 -3.04 10.30 4.83
N SER A 31 -1.77 10.24 4.47
CA SER A 31 -1.05 11.42 4.00
C SER A 31 -1.45 11.84 2.59
N ILE A 32 -1.69 10.90 1.66
CA ILE A 32 -2.01 11.24 0.27
C ILE A 32 -3.35 11.99 0.19
N PRO A 33 -4.46 11.53 0.81
CA PRO A 33 -5.72 12.28 0.77
C PRO A 33 -5.60 13.69 1.38
N ILE A 34 -4.85 13.84 2.48
CA ILE A 34 -4.68 15.15 3.13
C ILE A 34 -3.89 16.10 2.23
N ILE A 35 -2.79 15.64 1.64
CA ILE A 35 -1.92 16.45 0.78
C ILE A 35 -2.61 16.77 -0.55
N SER A 36 -3.41 15.84 -1.10
CA SER A 36 -4.14 16.06 -2.35
C SER A 36 -5.32 17.03 -2.21
N PHE A 37 -5.72 17.42 -1.00
CA PHE A 37 -6.71 18.50 -0.83
C PHE A 37 -6.11 19.89 -1.10
N ILE A 38 -4.79 20.02 -1.03
CA ILE A 38 -4.08 21.30 -1.14
C ILE A 38 -3.05 21.31 -2.29
N THR A 39 -2.80 20.16 -2.91
CA THR A 39 -1.90 19.97 -4.05
C THR A 39 -2.53 18.97 -5.02
N ASP A 40 -1.99 18.83 -6.23
CA ASP A 40 -2.37 17.75 -7.14
C ASP A 40 -1.95 16.37 -6.60
N LEU A 41 -2.68 15.33 -7.03
CA LEU A 41 -2.42 13.95 -6.62
C LEU A 41 -0.99 13.49 -6.93
N GLU A 42 -0.40 13.92 -8.05
CA GLU A 42 0.97 13.55 -8.43
C GLU A 42 1.98 14.03 -7.40
N THR A 43 1.90 15.31 -7.02
CA THR A 43 2.73 15.92 -5.97
C THR A 43 2.53 15.22 -4.63
N ALA A 44 1.29 14.90 -4.26
CA ALA A 44 0.99 14.17 -3.02
C ALA A 44 1.64 12.77 -2.99
N VAL A 45 1.50 12.01 -4.08
CA VAL A 45 2.11 10.67 -4.20
C VAL A 45 3.63 10.76 -4.15
N ALA A 46 4.23 11.71 -4.88
CA ALA A 46 5.67 11.92 -4.91
C ALA A 46 6.24 12.28 -3.53
N ALA A 47 5.59 13.21 -2.81
CA ALA A 47 6.00 13.65 -1.49
C ALA A 47 5.98 12.50 -0.46
N VAL A 48 5.03 11.57 -0.58
CA VAL A 48 4.88 10.43 0.34
C VAL A 48 5.76 9.24 -0.05
N ALA A 49 6.14 9.11 -1.33
CA ALA A 49 6.86 7.94 -1.84
C ALA A 49 8.19 7.67 -1.11
N ILE A 50 9.02 8.71 -0.97
CA ILE A 50 10.35 8.60 -0.31
C ILE A 50 10.22 8.17 1.16
N PRO A 51 9.48 8.90 2.04
CA PRO A 51 9.36 8.50 3.44
C PRO A 51 8.72 7.12 3.58
N ASN A 52 7.73 6.78 2.73
CA ASN A 52 7.11 5.46 2.76
C ASN A 52 8.09 4.34 2.38
N LEU A 53 8.93 4.56 1.38
CA LEU A 53 9.98 3.61 0.99
C LEU A 53 10.98 3.39 2.14
N LEU A 54 11.43 4.46 2.79
CA LEU A 54 12.37 4.36 3.92
C LEU A 54 11.77 3.54 5.08
N ILE A 55 10.52 3.81 5.47
CA ILE A 55 9.85 3.03 6.52
C ILE A 55 9.71 1.57 6.09
N ASN A 56 9.33 1.29 4.85
CA ASN A 56 9.21 -0.08 4.33
C ASN A 56 10.55 -0.82 4.38
N ILE A 57 11.67 -0.15 4.03
CA ILE A 57 13.01 -0.75 4.12
C ILE A 57 13.36 -1.10 5.56
N VAL A 58 13.12 -0.19 6.51
CA VAL A 58 13.39 -0.42 7.94
C VAL A 58 12.52 -1.58 8.46
N MET A 59 11.23 -1.61 8.12
CA MET A 59 10.34 -2.71 8.49
C MET A 59 10.80 -4.04 7.89
N ALA A 60 11.14 -4.07 6.61
CA ALA A 60 11.64 -5.28 5.92
C ALA A 60 12.97 -5.78 6.53
N TRP A 61 13.83 -4.88 6.99
CA TRP A 61 15.07 -5.21 7.68
C TRP A 61 14.83 -5.79 9.08
N ARG A 62 13.93 -5.18 9.86
CA ARG A 62 13.55 -5.66 11.20
C ARG A 62 12.86 -7.02 11.13
N SER A 63 12.03 -7.25 10.11
CA SER A 63 11.29 -8.50 9.91
C SER A 63 12.04 -9.54 9.06
N ARG A 64 13.34 -9.37 8.79
CA ARG A 64 14.10 -10.25 7.89
C ARG A 64 14.22 -11.70 8.39
N GLU A 65 14.15 -11.92 9.69
CA GLU A 65 14.26 -13.26 10.29
C GLU A 65 12.98 -14.09 10.07
N SER A 66 11.83 -13.43 9.88
CA SER A 66 10.55 -14.07 9.52
C SER A 66 10.39 -14.34 8.03
N ARG A 67 11.42 -14.14 7.20
CA ARG A 67 11.34 -14.38 5.74
C ARG A 67 10.98 -15.82 5.39
N ALA A 68 11.35 -16.79 6.22
CA ALA A 68 11.00 -18.20 6.02
C ALA A 68 9.49 -18.46 6.21
N GLU A 69 8.78 -17.58 6.92
CA GLU A 69 7.33 -17.68 7.15
C GLU A 69 6.52 -17.10 5.98
N THR A 70 7.15 -16.26 5.16
CA THR A 70 6.51 -15.63 4.00
C THR A 70 6.66 -16.49 2.75
N ARG A 71 5.70 -17.39 2.55
CA ARG A 71 5.66 -18.42 1.49
C ARG A 71 5.82 -17.87 0.05
N ASP A 72 5.13 -16.79 -0.28
CA ASP A 72 4.98 -16.30 -1.67
C ASP A 72 5.70 -14.96 -1.93
N LEU A 73 6.55 -14.51 -0.98
CA LEU A 73 7.17 -13.18 -0.99
C LEU A 73 8.00 -12.84 -2.23
N PRO A 74 8.84 -13.74 -2.79
CA PRO A 74 9.66 -13.41 -3.97
C PRO A 74 8.81 -13.13 -5.20
N VAL A 75 7.75 -13.91 -5.41
CA VAL A 75 6.82 -13.76 -6.53
C VAL A 75 6.01 -12.48 -6.38
N LEU A 76 5.48 -12.21 -5.17
CA LEU A 76 4.79 -10.96 -4.85
C LEU A 76 5.69 -9.74 -5.07
N GLY A 77 6.95 -9.81 -4.65
CA GLY A 77 7.92 -8.74 -4.82
C GLY A 77 8.24 -8.46 -6.29
N ALA A 78 8.57 -9.51 -7.07
CA ALA A 78 8.91 -9.36 -8.48
C ALA A 78 7.74 -8.80 -9.29
N THR A 79 6.55 -9.37 -9.12
CA THR A 79 5.34 -8.88 -9.79
C THR A 79 4.88 -7.53 -9.28
N GLY A 80 5.07 -7.24 -7.99
CA GLY A 80 4.84 -5.93 -7.39
C GLY A 80 5.72 -4.84 -7.97
N VAL A 81 6.99 -5.12 -8.26
CA VAL A 81 7.88 -4.16 -8.94
C VAL A 81 7.36 -3.87 -10.35
N VAL A 82 7.00 -4.89 -11.11
CA VAL A 82 6.44 -4.74 -12.46
C VAL A 82 5.15 -3.91 -12.41
N GLY A 83 4.24 -4.25 -11.52
CA GLY A 83 3.01 -3.51 -11.31
C GLY A 83 3.29 -2.06 -10.90
N GLY A 84 4.25 -1.83 -10.01
CA GLY A 84 4.68 -0.50 -9.57
C GLY A 84 5.11 0.38 -10.71
N VAL A 85 5.99 -0.12 -11.58
CA VAL A 85 6.45 0.62 -12.76
C VAL A 85 5.28 0.98 -13.67
N VAL A 86 4.42 0.00 -14.01
CA VAL A 86 3.24 0.24 -14.85
C VAL A 86 2.27 1.23 -14.18
N GLY A 87 2.08 1.13 -12.87
CA GLY A 87 1.25 2.03 -12.09
C GLY A 87 1.76 3.46 -12.12
N THR A 88 3.07 3.67 -11.98
CA THR A 88 3.68 5.00 -12.07
C THR A 88 3.52 5.60 -13.46
N TYR A 89 3.63 4.80 -14.53
CA TYR A 89 3.26 5.27 -15.86
C TYR A 89 1.78 5.68 -15.95
N ALA A 90 0.88 4.93 -15.31
CA ALA A 90 -0.53 5.28 -15.24
C ALA A 90 -0.76 6.61 -14.49
N LEU A 91 -0.04 6.86 -13.39
CA LEU A 91 -0.13 8.12 -12.64
C LEU A 91 0.13 9.34 -13.53
N VAL A 92 1.14 9.29 -14.39
CA VAL A 92 1.52 10.42 -15.25
C VAL A 92 0.76 10.47 -16.58
N SER A 93 0.13 9.37 -17.00
CA SER A 93 -0.52 9.26 -18.32
C SER A 93 -2.03 9.44 -18.29
N PHE A 94 -2.68 9.15 -17.16
CA PHE A 94 -4.12 9.31 -17.01
C PHE A 94 -4.49 10.65 -16.37
N SER A 95 -5.70 11.11 -16.65
CA SER A 95 -6.29 12.20 -15.88
C SER A 95 -6.55 11.76 -14.43
N GLU A 96 -6.65 12.74 -13.52
CA GLU A 96 -6.74 12.49 -12.08
C GLU A 96 -8.02 11.74 -11.67
N ALA A 97 -9.15 12.00 -12.34
CA ALA A 97 -10.46 11.45 -11.96
C ALA A 97 -10.49 9.89 -11.95
N PRO A 98 -10.03 9.17 -13.00
CA PRO A 98 -9.89 7.71 -12.95
C PRO A 98 -9.06 7.17 -11.77
N LEU A 99 -7.97 7.86 -11.39
CA LEU A 99 -7.09 7.45 -10.30
C LEU A 99 -7.80 7.58 -8.95
N VAL A 100 -8.50 8.69 -8.73
CA VAL A 100 -9.31 8.93 -7.52
C VAL A 100 -10.44 7.91 -7.39
N VAL A 101 -11.17 7.62 -8.48
CA VAL A 101 -12.24 6.60 -8.47
C VAL A 101 -11.67 5.22 -8.13
N THR A 102 -10.50 4.88 -8.69
CA THR A 102 -9.81 3.62 -8.40
C THR A 102 -9.41 3.53 -6.93
N LEU A 103 -8.87 4.61 -6.37
CA LEU A 103 -8.54 4.69 -4.94
C LEU A 103 -9.77 4.44 -4.05
N ILE A 104 -10.88 5.15 -4.31
CA ILE A 104 -12.12 5.00 -3.55
C ILE A 104 -12.63 3.55 -3.62
N ALA A 105 -12.64 2.95 -4.82
CA ALA A 105 -13.11 1.58 -5.03
C ALA A 105 -12.26 0.57 -4.23
N VAL A 106 -10.94 0.68 -4.26
CA VAL A 106 -10.03 -0.21 -3.52
C VAL A 106 -10.24 -0.11 -2.02
N VAL A 107 -10.35 1.10 -1.48
CA VAL A 107 -10.60 1.32 -0.05
C VAL A 107 -11.97 0.74 0.34
N ALA A 108 -13.01 0.97 -0.45
CA ALA A 108 -14.34 0.43 -0.19
C ALA A 108 -14.35 -1.11 -0.20
N ILE A 109 -13.74 -1.75 -1.21
CA ILE A 109 -13.61 -3.21 -1.29
C ILE A 109 -12.90 -3.76 -0.07
N TYR A 110 -11.80 -3.13 0.36
CA TYR A 110 -11.07 -3.53 1.56
C TYR A 110 -11.95 -3.49 2.80
N VAL A 111 -12.62 -2.36 3.07
CA VAL A 111 -13.46 -2.20 4.25
C VAL A 111 -14.61 -3.22 4.24
N ILE A 112 -15.27 -3.43 3.11
CA ILE A 112 -16.36 -4.40 2.97
C ILE A 112 -15.87 -5.82 3.24
N THR A 113 -14.72 -6.20 2.66
CA THR A 113 -14.16 -7.56 2.81
C THR A 113 -13.74 -7.80 4.25
N PHE A 114 -13.10 -6.81 4.89
CA PHE A 114 -12.69 -6.88 6.28
C PHE A 114 -13.88 -7.08 7.23
N VAL A 115 -14.99 -6.35 7.00
CA VAL A 115 -16.19 -6.45 7.84
C VAL A 115 -16.96 -7.76 7.60
N ARG A 116 -17.08 -8.22 6.34
CA ARG A 116 -17.93 -9.37 6.00
C ARG A 116 -17.25 -10.72 6.07
N MET A 117 -15.93 -10.80 5.94
CA MET A 117 -15.21 -12.06 5.86
C MET A 117 -13.99 -12.11 6.81
N PRO A 118 -14.20 -11.91 8.13
CA PRO A 118 -13.10 -11.93 9.11
C PRO A 118 -12.39 -13.29 9.18
N ASP A 119 -13.07 -14.38 8.81
CA ASP A 119 -12.54 -15.74 8.90
C ASP A 119 -11.94 -16.30 7.59
N PHE A 120 -11.83 -15.51 6.52
CA PHE A 120 -11.41 -16.00 5.21
C PHE A 120 -10.01 -16.63 5.25
N ARG A 121 -9.90 -17.90 4.82
CA ARG A 121 -8.63 -18.64 4.73
C ARG A 121 -8.41 -19.06 3.28
N ILE A 122 -7.21 -18.83 2.77
CA ILE A 122 -6.82 -19.30 1.44
C ILE A 122 -5.90 -20.51 1.57
N THR A 123 -6.07 -21.51 0.69
CA THR A 123 -5.17 -22.66 0.73
C THR A 123 -3.78 -22.28 0.22
N PRO A 124 -2.72 -22.94 0.73
CA PRO A 124 -1.38 -23.00 0.14
C PRO A 124 -1.28 -22.97 -1.40
N ALA A 125 -2.09 -23.77 -2.08
CA ALA A 125 -2.05 -23.92 -3.52
C ALA A 125 -2.71 -22.73 -4.23
N THR A 126 -3.84 -22.25 -3.70
CA THR A 126 -4.53 -21.06 -4.20
C THR A 126 -3.69 -19.80 -4.00
N SER A 127 -3.05 -19.66 -2.82
CA SER A 127 -2.14 -18.56 -2.51
C SER A 127 -1.04 -18.44 -3.56
N ARG A 128 -0.31 -19.53 -3.83
CA ARG A 128 0.79 -19.55 -4.80
C ARG A 128 0.35 -19.19 -6.22
N ARG A 129 -0.85 -19.61 -6.62
CA ARG A 129 -1.40 -19.32 -7.96
C ARG A 129 -1.86 -17.87 -8.09
N ALA A 130 -2.42 -17.30 -7.04
CA ALA A 130 -2.91 -15.92 -7.05
C ALA A 130 -1.82 -14.88 -6.69
N ALA A 131 -0.71 -15.29 -6.06
CA ALA A 131 0.40 -14.41 -5.69
C ALA A 131 0.93 -13.52 -6.82
N PRO A 132 1.14 -14.00 -8.08
CA PRO A 132 1.53 -13.10 -9.18
C PRO A 132 0.51 -12.00 -9.46
N GLY A 133 -0.80 -12.34 -9.46
CA GLY A 133 -1.87 -11.39 -9.72
C GLY A 133 -2.02 -10.38 -8.59
N VAL A 134 -1.90 -10.82 -7.34
CA VAL A 134 -1.94 -9.96 -6.16
C VAL A 134 -0.72 -9.04 -6.13
N GLY A 135 0.47 -9.55 -6.45
CA GLY A 135 1.68 -8.74 -6.54
C GLY A 135 1.56 -7.69 -7.64
N LEU A 136 1.14 -8.06 -8.85
CA LEU A 136 0.84 -7.08 -9.91
C LEU A 136 -0.17 -6.03 -9.47
N ALA A 137 -1.30 -6.42 -8.89
CA ALA A 137 -2.35 -5.49 -8.46
C ALA A 137 -1.88 -4.55 -7.34
N THR A 138 -1.17 -5.09 -6.33
CA THR A 138 -0.60 -4.27 -5.24
C THR A 138 0.45 -3.30 -5.76
N GLY A 139 1.30 -3.74 -6.67
CA GLY A 139 2.26 -2.90 -7.38
C GLY A 139 1.57 -1.80 -8.19
N LEU A 140 0.61 -2.15 -9.03
CA LEU A 140 -0.14 -1.19 -9.85
C LEU A 140 -0.77 -0.09 -9.00
N LEU A 141 -1.45 -0.46 -7.92
CA LEU A 141 -2.05 0.51 -7.00
C LEU A 141 -1.00 1.34 -6.26
N GLN A 142 0.12 0.72 -5.85
CA GLN A 142 1.23 1.43 -5.24
C GLN A 142 1.82 2.48 -6.18
N GLY A 143 2.01 2.14 -7.46
CA GLY A 143 2.59 3.02 -8.46
C GLY A 143 1.63 4.12 -8.91
N ALA A 144 0.35 3.78 -9.09
CA ALA A 144 -0.66 4.67 -9.65
C ALA A 144 -1.20 5.69 -8.64
N ILE A 145 -1.33 5.31 -7.37
CA ILE A 145 -1.98 6.15 -6.35
C ILE A 145 -1.29 6.09 -4.99
N GLY A 146 -0.10 5.47 -4.91
CA GLY A 146 0.68 5.42 -3.67
C GLY A 146 0.14 4.45 -2.60
N ILE A 147 -0.97 3.75 -2.83
CA ILE A 147 -1.71 3.00 -1.81
C ILE A 147 -1.81 1.52 -2.17
N SER A 148 -1.16 0.66 -1.39
CA SER A 148 -1.22 -0.82 -1.54
C SER A 148 -1.58 -1.58 -0.26
N GLY A 149 -1.46 -0.91 0.90
CA GLY A 149 -1.67 -1.47 2.24
C GLY A 149 -2.97 -2.27 2.43
N PRO A 150 -4.13 -1.75 2.02
CA PRO A 150 -5.40 -2.48 2.10
C PRO A 150 -5.38 -3.84 1.39
N LEU A 151 -4.89 -3.88 0.15
CA LEU A 151 -4.89 -5.10 -0.66
C LEU A 151 -3.88 -6.14 -0.13
N ILE A 152 -2.65 -5.72 0.19
CA ILE A 152 -1.64 -6.63 0.74
C ILE A 152 -2.00 -7.07 2.17
N GLY A 153 -2.63 -6.19 2.95
CA GLY A 153 -3.10 -6.47 4.32
C GLY A 153 -4.17 -7.55 4.33
N SER A 154 -5.17 -7.44 3.46
CA SER A 154 -6.18 -8.51 3.27
C SER A 154 -5.53 -9.84 2.86
N TRP A 155 -4.54 -9.80 1.98
CA TRP A 155 -3.83 -11.00 1.54
C TRP A 155 -3.06 -11.70 2.68
N ILE A 156 -2.30 -10.94 3.47
CA ILE A 156 -1.56 -11.47 4.63
C ILE A 156 -2.53 -11.96 5.72
N HIS A 157 -3.67 -11.30 5.91
CA HIS A 157 -4.67 -11.72 6.88
C HIS A 157 -5.18 -13.15 6.61
N CYS A 158 -5.28 -13.52 5.32
CA CYS A 158 -5.67 -14.88 4.91
C CYS A 158 -4.68 -15.97 5.36
N TYR A 159 -3.44 -15.60 5.71
CA TYR A 159 -2.41 -16.55 6.14
C TYR A 159 -2.51 -16.91 7.62
N ARG A 160 -3.26 -16.14 8.42
CA ARG A 160 -3.41 -16.32 9.88
C ARG A 160 -2.07 -16.58 10.59
N LEU A 161 -1.07 -15.74 10.29
CA LEU A 161 0.21 -15.80 10.97
C LEU A 161 -0.01 -15.64 12.47
N GLU A 162 0.55 -16.55 13.27
CA GLU A 162 0.52 -16.44 14.72
C GLU A 162 1.26 -15.17 15.14
N ARG A 163 0.60 -14.36 15.97
CA ARG A 163 1.21 -13.15 16.51
C ARG A 163 2.30 -13.60 17.47
N ARG A 164 3.57 -13.57 17.03
CA ARG A 164 4.70 -13.81 17.94
C ARG A 164 4.68 -12.71 19.01
N ALA A 165 4.49 -13.14 20.26
CA ALA A 165 4.48 -12.30 21.46
C ALA A 165 5.87 -11.76 21.78
#